data_AF-A0A397UNE6-F1
#
_entry.id   AF-A0A397UNE6-F1
#
_cell.length_a   1.000
_cell.length_b   1.000
_cell.length_c   1.000
_cell.angle_alpha   90.00
_cell.angle_beta   90.00
_cell.angle_gamma   90.00
#
_symmetry.space_group_name_H-M   'P 1'
#
loop_
_entity.id
_entity.type
_entity.pdbx_description
1 polymer ?
#
loop_
_entity_poly.entity_id
_entity_poly.type
_entity_poly.pdbx_seq_one_letter_code
_entity_poly.pdbx_strand_id
1 'polypeptide(L)'
;MMDIDPINRQTAAEICDIFAEWQNSEIILLELFDSDEKLQNMAKDDTQIYLDSYKSSFIPSTITLYKSYSDLDKWEMPDVIDEIDE
;
A
#
# COMPACT_ATOMS: atom_id res chain seq x y z
N MET A 1 -14.75 -9.18 16.07
CA MET A 1 -15.01 -8.21 14.98
C MET A 1 -15.87 -8.73 13.83
N MET A 2 -15.72 -9.99 13.39
CA MET A 2 -16.62 -10.54 12.36
C MET A 2 -17.67 -11.43 13.01
N ASP A 3 -18.64 -10.81 13.68
CA ASP A 3 -19.93 -11.48 13.80
C ASP A 3 -20.66 -11.32 12.45
N ILE A 4 -21.09 -12.45 11.90
CA ILE A 4 -21.73 -12.50 10.58
C ILE A 4 -23.12 -11.88 10.67
N ASP A 5 -23.78 -12.03 11.82
CA ASP A 5 -25.02 -11.36 12.14
C ASP A 5 -24.75 -9.87 12.46
N PRO A 6 -25.30 -8.92 11.69
CA PRO A 6 -25.14 -7.50 11.95
C PRO A 6 -25.66 -7.06 13.32
N ILE A 7 -26.63 -7.78 13.90
CA ILE A 7 -27.25 -7.44 15.18
C ILE A 7 -26.28 -7.71 16.35
N ASN A 8 -25.46 -8.75 16.25
CA ASN A 8 -24.50 -9.12 17.28
C ASN A 8 -23.13 -8.47 17.09
N ARG A 9 -22.96 -7.71 15.99
CA ARG A 9 -21.71 -7.01 15.71
C ARG A 9 -21.50 -5.90 16.74
N GLN A 10 -20.29 -5.88 17.29
CA GLN A 10 -19.83 -4.80 18.14
C GLN A 10 -20.01 -3.44 17.45
N THR A 11 -20.48 -2.48 18.23
CA THR A 11 -20.61 -1.09 17.81
C THR A 11 -19.25 -0.43 17.71
N ALA A 12 -19.15 0.62 16.88
CA ALA A 12 -17.91 1.38 16.73
C ALA A 12 -17.40 1.93 18.08
N ALA A 13 -18.30 2.27 19.00
CA ALA A 13 -17.94 2.74 20.34
C ALA A 13 -17.21 1.64 21.15
N GLU A 14 -17.79 0.44 21.22
CA GLU A 14 -17.18 -0.70 21.92
C GLU A 14 -15.82 -1.07 21.33
N ILE A 15 -15.67 -0.96 20.01
CA ILE A 15 -14.38 -1.17 19.33
C ILE A 15 -13.36 -0.10 19.73
N CYS A 16 -13.77 1.18 19.77
CA CYS A 16 -12.90 2.26 20.19
C CYS A 16 -12.43 2.09 21.65
N ASP A 17 -13.31 1.62 22.54
CA ASP A 17 -12.97 1.37 23.93
C ASP A 17 -11.90 0.27 24.05
N ILE A 18 -12.04 -0.82 23.28
CA ILE A 18 -11.04 -1.89 23.20
C ILE A 18 -9.69 -1.35 22.72
N PHE A 19 -9.68 -0.52 21.66
CA PHE A 19 -8.43 0.08 21.17
C PHE A 19 -7.81 1.06 22.16
N ALA A 20 -8.62 1.80 22.92
CA ALA A 20 -8.12 2.68 23.97
C ALA A 20 -7.39 1.90 25.08
N GLU A 21 -7.90 0.71 25.45
CA GLU A 21 -7.22 -0.18 26.39
C GLU A 21 -5.90 -0.74 25.81
N TRP A 22 -5.87 -1.05 24.52
CA TRP A 22 -4.70 -1.67 23.88
C TRP A 22 -3.60 -0.67 23.54
N GLN A 23 -3.93 0.61 23.34
CA GLN A 23 -3.01 1.65 22.84
C GLN A 23 -1.67 1.73 23.59
N ASN A 24 -1.65 1.44 24.88
CA ASN A 24 -0.46 1.54 25.72
C ASN A 24 -0.08 0.22 26.40
N SER A 25 -0.65 -0.91 25.96
CA SER A 25 -0.31 -2.22 26.50
C SER A 25 1.02 -2.70 25.91
N GLU A 26 2.07 -2.68 26.72
CA GLU A 26 3.42 -3.09 26.31
C GLU A 26 3.44 -4.50 25.72
N ILE A 27 2.69 -5.43 26.32
CA ILE A 27 2.61 -6.82 25.87
C ILE A 27 2.02 -6.91 24.46
N ILE A 28 0.92 -6.18 24.20
CA ILE A 28 0.24 -6.19 22.89
C ILE A 28 1.14 -5.54 21.84
N LEU A 29 1.80 -4.43 22.19
CA LEU A 29 2.70 -3.73 21.27
C LEU A 29 3.92 -4.60 20.89
N LEU A 30 4.50 -5.32 21.84
CA LEU A 30 5.60 -6.25 21.58
C LEU A 30 5.16 -7.39 20.66
N GLU A 31 4.00 -8.00 20.92
CA GLU A 31 3.48 -9.09 20.08
C GLU A 31 3.17 -8.61 18.65
N LEU A 32 2.60 -7.40 18.50
CA LEU A 32 2.36 -6.78 17.20
C LEU A 32 3.66 -6.49 16.45
N PHE A 33 4.69 -6.01 17.14
CA PHE A 33 6.00 -5.75 16.55
C PHE A 33 6.64 -7.03 16.02
N ASP A 34 6.67 -8.09 16.83
CA ASP A 34 7.21 -9.40 16.42
C ASP A 34 6.42 -10.00 15.24
N SER A 35 5.10 -9.77 15.21
CA SER A 35 4.26 -10.21 14.09
C SER A 35 4.53 -9.43 12.81
N ASP A 36 4.72 -8.10 12.89
CA ASP A 36 5.07 -7.27 11.73
C ASP A 36 6.42 -7.70 11.15
N GLU A 37 7.43 -7.93 11.99
CA GLU A 37 8.75 -8.40 11.53
C GLU A 37 8.64 -9.73 10.75
N LYS A 38 7.83 -10.68 11.25
CA LYS A 38 7.57 -11.95 10.56
C LYS A 38 6.92 -11.74 9.19
N LEU A 39 5.93 -10.86 9.10
CA LEU A 39 5.25 -10.54 7.85
C LEU A 39 6.20 -9.87 6.84
N GLN A 40 7.04 -8.94 7.28
CA GLN A 40 8.04 -8.30 6.43
C GLN A 40 9.07 -9.30 5.90
N ASN A 41 9.44 -10.29 6.70
CA ASN A 41 10.35 -11.34 6.27
C ASN A 41 9.69 -12.28 5.23
N MET A 42 8.40 -12.60 5.38
CA MET A 42 7.65 -13.36 4.35
C MET A 42 7.47 -12.57 3.05
N ALA A 43 7.21 -11.26 3.13
CA ALA A 43 7.04 -10.41 1.94
C ALA A 43 8.33 -10.30 1.09
N LYS A 44 9.51 -10.37 1.71
CA LYS A 44 10.80 -10.40 0.99
C LYS A 44 10.98 -11.68 0.16
N ASP A 45 10.45 -12.80 0.60
CA ASP A 45 10.51 -14.07 -0.12
C ASP A 45 9.39 -14.19 -1.17
N ASP A 46 8.18 -13.69 -0.86
CA ASP A 46 7.01 -13.72 -1.75
C ASP A 46 7.04 -12.68 -2.88
N THR A 47 7.77 -11.58 -2.73
CA THR A 47 7.97 -10.60 -3.83
C THR A 47 8.65 -11.24 -5.04
N GLN A 48 9.47 -12.29 -4.83
CA GLN A 48 10.07 -13.07 -5.92
C GLN A 48 9.02 -13.95 -6.64
N ILE A 49 8.04 -14.51 -5.92
CA ILE A 49 7.00 -15.40 -6.46
C ILE A 49 5.86 -14.60 -7.12
N TYR A 50 5.51 -13.42 -6.58
CA TYR A 50 4.48 -12.55 -7.14
C TYR A 50 4.91 -11.95 -8.48
N LEU A 51 6.20 -11.64 -8.67
CA LEU A 51 6.72 -11.11 -9.93
C LEU A 51 6.62 -12.12 -11.09
N ASP A 52 6.85 -13.41 -10.81
CA ASP A 52 6.80 -14.47 -11.83
C ASP A 52 5.36 -14.91 -12.17
N SER A 53 4.42 -14.80 -11.23
CA SER A 53 3.01 -15.16 -11.44
C SER A 53 2.15 -14.03 -12.03
N TYR A 54 2.57 -12.77 -11.87
CA TYR A 54 1.88 -11.60 -12.44
C TYR A 54 2.34 -11.28 -13.88
N LYS A 55 2.38 -12.27 -14.76
CA LYS A 55 2.40 -12.05 -16.23
C LYS A 55 0.98 -11.88 -16.78
N SER A 56 0.17 -11.05 -16.12
CA SER A 56 -1.11 -10.60 -16.69
C SER A 56 -0.82 -9.40 -17.59
N SER A 57 -1.06 -9.53 -18.89
CA SER A 57 -0.81 -8.48 -19.89
C SER A 57 -1.74 -7.26 -19.77
N PHE A 58 -2.63 -7.23 -18.77
CA PHE A 58 -3.68 -6.22 -18.65
C PHE A 58 -3.38 -5.11 -17.63
N ILE A 59 -2.51 -5.37 -16.66
CA ILE A 59 -2.15 -4.38 -15.64
C ILE A 59 -0.62 -4.32 -15.59
N PRO A 60 -0.01 -3.17 -15.95
CA PRO A 60 1.43 -3.00 -15.83
C PRO A 60 1.85 -3.18 -14.37
N SER A 61 2.92 -3.94 -14.12
CA SER A 61 3.48 -4.01 -12.78
C SER A 61 3.98 -2.63 -12.36
N THR A 62 3.98 -2.37 -11.06
CA THR A 62 4.46 -1.10 -10.49
C THR A 62 5.91 -0.78 -10.91
N ILE A 63 6.72 -1.82 -11.14
CA ILE A 63 8.09 -1.72 -11.67
C ILE A 63 8.09 -1.21 -13.12
N THR A 64 7.19 -1.70 -13.97
CA THR A 64 7.07 -1.21 -15.35
C THR A 64 6.54 0.22 -15.41
N LEU A 65 5.62 0.60 -14.52
CA LEU A 65 5.15 1.97 -14.38
C LEU A 65 6.30 2.91 -13.99
N TYR A 66 7.08 2.57 -12.97
CA TYR A 66 8.24 3.36 -12.54
C TYR A 66 9.25 3.56 -13.67
N LYS A 67 9.57 2.50 -14.44
CA LYS A 67 10.44 2.61 -15.63
C LYS A 67 9.86 3.52 -16.69
N SER A 68 8.57 3.40 -17.00
CA SER A 68 7.91 4.26 -17.98
C SER A 68 7.86 5.73 -17.57
N TYR A 69 7.72 6.03 -16.27
CA TYR A 69 7.79 7.39 -15.76
C TYR A 69 9.21 7.94 -15.77
N SER A 70 10.23 7.12 -15.47
CA SER A 70 11.63 7.56 -15.60
C SER A 70 12.06 7.79 -17.04
N ASP A 71 11.43 7.13 -18.02
CA ASP A 71 11.66 7.39 -19.45
C ASP A 71 10.97 8.68 -19.93
N LEU A 72 10.07 9.27 -19.12
CA LEU A 72 9.33 10.50 -19.43
C LEU A 72 10.13 11.79 -19.15
N ASP A 73 11.19 11.72 -18.36
CA ASP A 73 12.13 12.84 -18.10
C ASP A 73 12.90 13.28 -19.37
N LYS A 74 12.66 12.61 -20.50
CA LYS A 74 13.26 12.89 -21.81
C LYS A 74 12.41 13.79 -22.73
N TRP A 75 11.24 14.24 -22.28
CA TRP A 75 10.38 15.13 -23.06
C TRP A 75 10.67 16.58 -22.69
N GLU A 76 11.60 17.20 -23.42
CA GLU A 76 11.83 18.64 -23.39
C GLU A 76 10.63 19.34 -24.05
N MET A 77 9.99 20.26 -23.33
CA MET A 77 8.83 21.01 -23.82
C MET A 77 9.31 21.90 -24.99
N PRO A 78 8.68 21.88 -26.17
CA PRO A 78 9.11 22.76 -27.25
C PRO A 78 8.83 24.22 -26.87
N ASP A 79 9.83 25.08 -27.09
CA ASP A 79 9.74 26.52 -26.88
C ASP A 79 8.53 27.09 -27.65
N VAL A 80 7.68 27.81 -26.93
CA VAL A 80 6.55 28.55 -27.47
C VAL A 80 7.11 29.64 -28.38
N ILE A 81 6.72 29.60 -29.66
CA ILE A 81 7.10 30.61 -30.65
C ILE A 81 6.34 31.90 -30.29
N ASP A 82 7.03 32.88 -29.72
CA ASP A 82 6.52 34.25 -29.58
C ASP A 82 6.57 34.92 -30.96
N GLU A 83 5.43 35.03 -31.64
CA GLU A 83 5.26 35.97 -32.76
C GLU A 83 3.79 36.42 -32.85
N ILE A 84 3.48 37.53 -32.17
CA ILE A 84 2.48 38.50 -32.65
C ILE A 84 3.13 39.88 -32.45
N ASP A 85 3.87 40.32 -33.47
CA ASP A 85 4.10 41.74 -33.68
C ASP A 85 2.84 42.38 -34.29
N GLU A 86 2.62 43.62 -33.87
CA GLU A 86 1.47 44.52 -34.02
C GLU A 86 0.89 44.69 -35.45
#